data_AF-A0A846MSR4-F1
#
_entry.id   AF-A0A846MSR4-F1
#
_cell.length_a   1.000
_cell.length_b   1.000
_cell.length_c   1.000
_cell.angle_alpha   90.00
_cell.angle_beta   90.00
_cell.angle_gamma   90.00
#
_symmetry.space_group_name_H-M   'P 1'
#
loop_
_entity.id
_entity.type
_entity.pdbx_description
1 polymer ?
#
loop_
_entity_poly.entity_id
_entity_poly.type
_entity_poly.pdbx_seq_one_letter_code
_entity_poly.pdbx_strand_id
1 'polypeptide(L)'
;MLATLIVFLLEGLVGLGAGLGAGVVALGAGLGIGRIGGQAMDAIARQPEATAKVQTAMIISAALIEGVALFGAVVCLLLALS
;
A
#
# COMPACT_ATOMS: atom_id res chain seq x y z
N MET A 1 -34.82 16.98 10.49
CA MET A 1 -34.23 17.81 9.41
C MET A 1 -32.79 18.18 9.72
N LEU A 2 -32.49 18.91 10.82
CA LEU A 2 -31.11 19.27 11.17
C LEU A 2 -30.20 18.07 11.50
N ALA A 3 -30.68 17.13 12.31
CA ALA A 3 -29.92 15.92 12.65
C ALA A 3 -29.56 15.07 11.41
N THR A 4 -30.50 14.92 10.47
CA THR A 4 -30.30 14.18 9.22
C THR A 4 -29.23 14.83 8.34
N LEU A 5 -29.22 16.16 8.26
CA LEU A 5 -28.21 16.91 7.51
C LEU A 5 -26.81 16.70 8.09
N ILE A 6 -26.69 16.68 9.42
CA ILE A 6 -25.42 16.46 10.11
C ILE A 6 -24.88 15.04 9.82
N VAL A 7 -25.75 14.03 9.88
CA VAL A 7 -25.35 12.63 9.58
C VAL A 7 -24.82 12.50 8.15
N PHE A 8 -25.50 13.08 7.17
CA PHE A 8 -25.05 13.04 5.78
C PHE A 8 -23.67 13.68 5.56
N LEU A 9 -23.40 14.77 6.28
CA LEU A 9 -22.13 15.49 6.19
C LEU A 9 -20.97 14.72 6.84
N LEU A 10 -21.26 13.96 7.91
CA LEU A 10 -20.29 13.09 8.57
C LEU A 10 -19.90 11.90 7.68
N GLU A 11 -20.87 11.26 7.01
CA GLU A 11 -20.57 10.15 6.08
C GLU A 11 -19.71 10.60 4.90
N GLY A 12 -19.98 11.79 4.35
CA GLY A 12 -19.13 12.38 3.31
C GLY A 12 -17.68 12.57 3.76
N LEU A 13 -17.46 12.92 5.04
CA LEU A 13 -16.12 13.09 5.61
C LEU A 13 -15.40 11.75 5.80
N VAL A 14 -16.12 10.71 6.21
CA VAL A 14 -15.60 9.35 6.33
C VAL A 14 -15.13 8.83 4.96
N GLY A 15 -15.97 8.98 3.93
CA GLY A 15 -15.62 8.58 2.56
C GLY A 15 -14.37 9.31 2.02
N LEU A 16 -14.24 10.61 2.31
CA LEU A 16 -13.04 11.37 1.95
C LEU A 16 -11.80 10.85 2.68
N GLY A 17 -11.90 10.59 3.98
CA GLY A 17 -10.82 10.03 4.79
C GLY A 17 -10.37 8.65 4.28
N ALA A 18 -11.31 7.78 3.93
CA ALA A 18 -11.04 6.46 3.36
C ALA A 18 -10.30 6.56 2.01
N GLY A 19 -10.75 7.44 1.12
CA GLY A 19 -10.11 7.65 -0.19
C GLY A 19 -8.67 8.19 -0.07
N LEU A 20 -8.47 9.18 0.81
CA LEU A 20 -7.12 9.72 1.07
C LEU A 20 -6.21 8.67 1.71
N GLY A 21 -6.71 7.92 2.70
CA GLY A 21 -5.97 6.84 3.35
C GLY A 21 -5.52 5.77 2.35
N ALA A 22 -6.42 5.33 1.46
CA ALA A 22 -6.10 4.37 0.42
C ALA A 22 -5.00 4.89 -0.53
N GLY A 23 -5.07 6.18 -0.90
CA GLY A 23 -4.03 6.82 -1.71
C GLY A 23 -2.66 6.82 -1.03
N VAL A 24 -2.60 7.15 0.26
CA VAL A 24 -1.34 7.14 1.03
C VAL A 24 -0.76 5.74 1.14
N VAL A 25 -1.60 4.72 1.39
CA VAL A 25 -1.18 3.32 1.41
C VAL A 25 -0.58 2.90 0.07
N ALA A 26 -1.25 3.21 -1.05
CA ALA A 26 -0.78 2.89 -2.39
C ALA A 26 0.57 3.56 -2.71
N LEU A 27 0.73 4.85 -2.35
CA LEU A 27 1.98 5.57 -2.53
C LEU A 27 3.11 4.96 -1.70
N GLY A 28 2.86 4.63 -0.43
CA GLY A 28 3.84 4.00 0.45
C GLY A 28 4.30 2.63 -0.08
N ALA A 29 3.35 1.80 -0.51
CA ALA A 29 3.63 0.48 -1.09
C ALA A 29 4.43 0.59 -2.39
N GLY A 30 4.00 1.47 -3.31
CA GLY A 30 4.65 1.69 -4.59
C GLY A 30 6.10 2.18 -4.44
N LEU A 31 6.36 3.12 -3.53
CA LEU A 31 7.71 3.59 -3.24
C LEU A 31 8.58 2.52 -2.59
N GLY A 32 8.02 1.71 -1.68
CA GLY A 32 8.72 0.62 -1.03
C GLY A 32 9.13 -0.48 -2.01
N ILE A 33 8.18 -0.99 -2.80
CA ILE A 33 8.43 -2.07 -3.75
C ILE A 33 9.32 -1.61 -4.91
N GLY A 34 9.18 -0.37 -5.37
CA GLY A 34 10.03 0.20 -6.40
C GLY A 34 11.50 0.28 -5.97
N ARG A 35 11.76 0.64 -4.70
CA ARG A 35 13.12 0.63 -4.12
C ARG A 35 13.69 -0.78 -4.01
N ILE A 36 12.90 -1.72 -3.51
CA ILE A 36 13.30 -3.13 -3.40
C ILE A 36 13.68 -3.69 -4.77
N GLY A 37 12.82 -3.48 -5.77
CA GLY A 37 13.05 -3.93 -7.15
C GLY A 37 14.30 -3.29 -7.76
N GLY A 38 14.46 -1.96 -7.64
CA GLY A 38 15.63 -1.25 -8.15
C GLY A 38 16.95 -1.77 -7.55
N GLN A 39 17.01 -1.90 -6.23
CA GLN A 39 18.21 -2.41 -5.55
C GLN A 39 18.51 -3.87 -5.91
N ALA A 40 17.48 -4.69 -6.09
CA ALA A 40 17.64 -6.07 -6.55
C ALA A 40 18.23 -6.13 -7.96
N MET A 41 17.76 -5.27 -8.88
CA MET A 41 18.30 -5.21 -10.25
C MET A 41 19.76 -4.76 -10.26
N ASP A 42 20.12 -3.75 -9.47
CA ASP A 42 21.50 -3.29 -9.33
C ASP A 42 22.42 -4.39 -8.78
N ALA A 43 21.94 -5.16 -7.78
CA ALA A 43 22.68 -6.28 -7.22
C ALA A 43 22.88 -7.41 -8.24
N ILE A 44 21.83 -7.76 -9.00
CA ILE A 44 21.89 -8.76 -10.07
C ILE A 44 22.84 -8.33 -11.18
N ALA A 45 22.81 -7.06 -11.60
CA ALA A 45 23.71 -6.53 -12.63
C ALA A 45 25.19 -6.63 -12.21
N ARG A 46 25.50 -6.44 -10.92
CA ARG A 46 26.86 -6.56 -10.38
C ARG A 46 27.30 -8.01 -10.20
N GLN A 47 26.38 -8.91 -9.86
CA GLN A 47 26.66 -10.32 -9.60
C GLN A 47 25.57 -11.22 -10.22
N PRO A 48 25.64 -11.51 -11.53
CA PRO A 48 24.63 -12.31 -12.22
C PRO A 48 24.47 -13.73 -11.67
N GLU A 49 25.55 -14.30 -11.14
CA GLU A 49 25.58 -15.63 -10.53
C GLU A 49 24.70 -15.71 -9.25
N ALA A 50 24.46 -14.58 -8.58
CA ALA A 50 23.68 -14.51 -7.36
C ALA A 50 22.17 -14.28 -7.60
N THR A 51 21.72 -14.25 -8.87
CA THR A 51 20.35 -13.87 -9.26
C THR A 51 19.26 -14.56 -8.47
N ALA A 52 19.30 -15.88 -8.36
CA ALA A 52 18.26 -16.65 -7.65
C ALA A 52 18.15 -16.26 -6.17
N LYS A 53 19.28 -16.00 -5.50
CA LYS A 53 19.30 -15.59 -4.09
C LYS A 53 18.74 -14.17 -3.92
N VAL A 54 19.16 -13.24 -4.78
CA VAL A 54 18.68 -11.85 -4.75
C VAL A 54 17.19 -11.79 -5.04
N GLN A 55 16.71 -12.51 -6.07
CA GLN A 55 15.29 -12.54 -6.42
C GLN A 55 14.44 -13.14 -5.28
N THR A 56 14.92 -14.17 -4.61
CA THR A 56 14.22 -14.76 -3.45
C THR A 56 14.08 -13.73 -2.32
N ALA A 57 15.17 -13.05 -1.96
CA ALA A 57 15.14 -12.01 -0.92
C ALA A 57 14.25 -10.81 -1.31
N MET A 58 14.27 -10.42 -2.59
CA MET A 58 13.43 -9.37 -3.16
C MET A 58 11.94 -9.71 -3.02
N ILE A 59 11.53 -10.92 -3.44
CA ILE A 59 10.14 -11.37 -3.39
C ILE A 59 9.65 -11.45 -1.94
N ILE A 60 10.46 -11.98 -1.02
CA ILE A 60 10.10 -12.04 0.41
C ILE A 60 9.87 -10.62 0.96
N SER A 61 10.79 -9.70 0.66
CA SER A 61 10.69 -8.31 1.12
C SER A 61 9.48 -7.60 0.52
N ALA A 62 9.24 -7.80 -0.78
CA ALA A 62 8.08 -7.26 -1.49
C ALA A 62 6.76 -7.79 -0.91
N ALA A 63 6.68 -9.10 -0.61
CA ALA A 63 5.49 -9.72 -0.02
C ALA A 63 5.18 -9.18 1.39
N LEU A 64 6.21 -8.88 2.19
CA LEU A 64 6.01 -8.27 3.52
C LEU A 64 5.46 -6.84 3.41
N ILE A 65 5.95 -6.04 2.47
CA ILE A 65 5.40 -4.70 2.21
C ILE A 65 3.95 -4.79 1.72
N GLU A 66 3.69 -5.68 0.75
CA GLU A 66 2.34 -5.89 0.23
C GLU A 66 1.37 -6.38 1.30
N GLY A 67 1.81 -7.23 2.24
CA GLY A 67 0.99 -7.65 3.37
C GLY A 67 0.48 -6.47 4.20
N VAL A 68 1.38 -5.53 4.55
CA VAL A 68 1.01 -4.33 5.31
C VAL A 68 0.15 -3.38 4.48
N ALA A 69 0.48 -3.21 3.20
CA ALA A 69 -0.28 -2.37 2.29
C ALA A 69 -1.72 -2.87 2.10
N LEU A 70 -1.91 -4.17 1.90
CA LEU A 70 -3.23 -4.78 1.79
C LEU A 70 -4.04 -4.61 3.07
N PHE A 71 -3.45 -4.78 4.25
CA PHE A 71 -4.17 -4.48 5.50
C PHE A 71 -4.62 -3.01 5.56
N GLY A 72 -3.77 -2.07 5.20
CA GLY A 72 -4.12 -0.65 5.14
C GLY A 72 -5.25 -0.36 4.15
N ALA A 73 -5.18 -0.94 2.95
CA ALA A 73 -6.19 -0.80 1.92
C ALA A 73 -7.55 -1.40 2.36
N VAL A 74 -7.53 -2.57 3.02
CA VAL A 74 -8.75 -3.20 3.55
C VAL A 74 -9.38 -2.34 4.64
N VAL A 75 -8.60 -1.76 5.54
CA VAL A 75 -9.14 -0.83 6.56
C VAL A 75 -9.80 0.38 5.89
N CYS A 76 -9.16 0.97 4.88
CA CYS A 76 -9.75 2.07 4.13
C CYS A 76 -11.03 1.66 3.41
N LEU A 77 -11.06 0.47 2.80
CA LEU A 77 -12.26 -0.07 2.16
C LEU A 77 -13.40 -0.28 3.17
N LEU A 78 -13.11 -0.82 4.35
CA LEU A 78 -14.11 -1.02 5.40
C LEU A 78 -14.69 0.31 5.89
N LEU A 79 -13.85 1.34 6.03
CA LEU A 79 -14.31 2.70 6.36
C LEU A 79 -15.14 3.32 5.24
N ALA A 80 -14.86 3.03 3.98
CA ALA A 80 -15.66 3.52 2.86
C ALA A 80 -17.04 2.84 2.76
N LEU A 81 -17.20 1.65 3.35
CA LEU A 81 -18.43 0.86 3.31
C LEU A 81 -19.23 0.91 4.62
N SER A 82 -18.71 1.57 5.66
CA SER A 82 -19.37 1.77 6.96
C SER A 82 -20.30 2.95 6.95
#